data_AF-A0A973QZ22-F1
#
_entry.id   AF-A0A973QZ22-F1
#
_cell.length_a   1.000
_cell.length_b   1.000
_cell.length_c   1.000
_cell.angle_alpha   90.00
_cell.angle_beta   90.00
_cell.angle_gamma   90.00
#
_symmetry.space_group_name_H-M   'P 1'
#
loop_
_entity.id
_entity.type
_entity.pdbx_description
1 polymer ?
#
loop_
_entity_poly.entity_id
_entity_poly.type
_entity_poly.pdbx_seq_one_letter_code
_entity_poly.pdbx_strand_id
1 'polypeptide(L)'
;MNTKLVNSAAGVINAALTQNRTAAGIALALDSVQLLMTPETADELDRLRRCAATQQSREEELLATLGQYDLRDKPELWALGMTVVSHLDGPHRPATPEELEPGLRGLIGQLRARNAELEAAAVEARAALAALCFDLDDPGTTALGALYLLQQATVGADVQPGETTPTVYRASHDSIAMGLYLTAAAAREHCETEEGHTWATSEDPSFDWIEDEEDGVAEMTVSVGGEEHLTNYVVTALEVSAAYDREADA
;
A
#
# COMPACT_ATOMS: atom_id res chain seq x y z
N MET A 1 11.91 5.58 -4.06
CA MET A 1 10.76 6.49 -4.26
C MET A 1 11.20 7.91 -3.91
N ASN A 2 11.04 8.90 -4.79
CA ASN A 2 11.58 10.25 -4.58
C ASN A 2 10.62 11.08 -3.71
N THR A 3 10.94 11.22 -2.42
CA THR A 3 10.05 11.81 -1.40
C THR A 3 9.76 13.30 -1.62
N LYS A 4 10.64 14.04 -2.30
CA LYS A 4 10.37 15.44 -2.70
C LYS A 4 9.27 15.53 -3.76
N LEU A 5 9.23 14.57 -4.69
CA LEU A 5 8.18 14.50 -5.70
C LEU A 5 6.85 14.12 -5.05
N VAL A 6 6.83 13.12 -4.17
CA VAL A 6 5.61 12.69 -3.46
C VAL A 6 5.00 13.82 -2.63
N ASN A 7 5.81 14.54 -1.83
CA ASN A 7 5.32 15.67 -1.03
C ASN A 7 4.83 16.84 -1.90
N SER A 8 5.48 17.08 -3.04
CA SER A 8 5.03 18.09 -4.00
C SER A 8 3.70 17.70 -4.65
N ALA A 9 3.50 16.42 -4.99
CA ALA A 9 2.24 15.94 -5.55
C ALA A 9 1.11 16.04 -4.53
N ALA A 10 1.35 15.62 -3.29
CA ALA A 10 0.40 15.75 -2.20
C ALA A 10 -0.02 17.21 -1.98
N GLY A 11 0.93 18.16 -1.99
CA GLY A 11 0.63 19.59 -1.88
C GLY A 11 -0.22 20.13 -3.03
N VAL A 12 0.06 19.71 -4.27
CA VAL A 12 -0.71 20.11 -5.46
C VAL A 12 -2.11 19.51 -5.45
N ILE A 13 -2.26 18.25 -5.06
CA ILE A 13 -3.57 17.58 -4.92
C ILE A 13 -4.38 18.29 -3.84
N ASN A 14 -3.80 18.54 -2.67
CA ASN A 14 -4.47 19.23 -1.57
C ASN A 14 -4.94 20.64 -1.98
N ALA A 15 -4.06 21.43 -2.62
CA ALA A 15 -4.41 22.76 -3.10
C ALA A 15 -5.53 22.72 -4.16
N ALA A 16 -5.56 21.71 -5.03
CA ALA A 16 -6.59 21.54 -6.04
C ALA A 16 -7.93 21.11 -5.44
N LEU A 17 -7.92 20.21 -4.44
CA LEU A 17 -9.12 19.81 -3.69
C LEU A 17 -9.72 20.99 -2.91
N THR A 18 -8.88 21.81 -2.28
CA THR A 18 -9.32 23.03 -1.57
C THR A 18 -10.01 24.04 -2.50
N GLN A 19 -9.73 23.97 -3.81
CA GLN A 19 -10.33 24.82 -4.84
C GLN A 19 -11.54 24.17 -5.55
N ASN A 20 -12.04 23.03 -5.08
CA ASN A 20 -13.12 22.26 -5.75
C ASN A 20 -12.81 21.96 -7.23
N ARG A 21 -11.54 21.67 -7.56
CA ARG A 21 -11.15 21.27 -8.93
C ARG A 21 -11.65 19.85 -9.21
N THR A 22 -12.15 19.62 -10.41
CA THR A 22 -12.52 18.27 -10.90
C THR A 22 -11.29 17.38 -11.03
N ALA A 23 -11.49 16.06 -11.09
CA ALA A 23 -10.40 15.09 -11.28
C ALA A 23 -9.51 15.40 -12.50
N ALA A 24 -10.12 15.89 -13.59
CA ALA A 24 -9.39 16.36 -14.77
C ALA A 24 -8.49 17.58 -14.48
N GLY A 25 -8.94 18.48 -13.61
CA GLY A 25 -8.15 19.63 -13.15
C GLY A 25 -6.99 19.25 -12.24
N ILE A 26 -7.15 18.21 -11.41
CA ILE A 26 -6.07 17.65 -10.57
C ILE A 26 -5.02 16.97 -11.45
N ALA A 27 -5.45 16.18 -12.44
CA ALA A 27 -4.55 15.53 -13.39
C ALA A 27 -3.72 16.56 -14.19
N LEU A 28 -4.34 17.62 -14.70
CA LEU A 28 -3.65 18.73 -15.37
C LEU A 28 -2.68 19.47 -14.44
N ALA A 29 -3.05 19.66 -13.17
CA ALA A 29 -2.17 20.29 -12.19
C ALA A 29 -0.94 19.43 -11.92
N LEU A 30 -1.09 18.12 -11.72
CA LEU A 30 0.01 17.16 -11.53
C LEU A 30 0.91 17.01 -12.77
N ASP A 31 0.33 17.03 -13.97
CA ASP A 31 1.06 17.02 -15.23
C ASP A 31 1.89 18.31 -15.40
N SER A 32 1.32 19.47 -15.04
CA SER A 32 2.00 20.77 -15.15
C SER A 32 3.24 20.92 -14.26
N VAL A 33 3.30 20.16 -13.16
CA VAL A 33 4.48 20.08 -12.27
C VAL A 33 5.35 18.85 -12.56
N GLN A 34 5.13 18.17 -13.70
CA GLN A 34 5.88 17.00 -14.15
C GLN A 34 5.92 15.86 -13.13
N LEU A 35 4.86 15.72 -12.33
CA LEU A 35 4.75 14.70 -11.30
C LEU A 35 4.13 13.40 -11.81
N LEU A 36 3.47 13.46 -12.96
CA LEU A 36 3.06 12.27 -13.69
C LEU A 36 4.23 11.80 -14.55
N MET A 37 4.63 10.56 -14.32
CA MET A 37 5.60 9.88 -15.16
C MET A 37 4.94 9.68 -16.53
N THR A 38 5.52 10.25 -17.59
CA THR A 38 4.96 10.08 -18.93
C THR A 38 5.00 8.60 -19.32
N PRO A 39 4.11 8.13 -20.22
CA PRO A 39 4.15 6.75 -20.70
C PRO A 39 5.53 6.34 -21.20
N GLU A 40 6.23 7.24 -21.90
CA GLU A 40 7.59 7.01 -22.40
C GLU A 40 8.62 6.88 -21.27
N THR A 41 8.44 7.60 -20.17
CA THR A 41 9.32 7.52 -19.00
C THR A 41 9.09 6.21 -18.23
N ALA A 42 7.83 5.77 -18.12
CA ALA A 42 7.49 4.48 -17.53
C ALA A 42 8.07 3.31 -18.36
N ASP A 43 7.92 3.37 -19.69
CA ASP A 43 8.48 2.39 -20.62
C ASP A 43 10.02 2.33 -20.54
N GLU A 44 10.68 3.48 -20.43
CA GLU A 44 12.12 3.55 -20.27
C GLU A 44 12.58 2.98 -18.92
N LEU A 45 11.85 3.24 -17.83
CA LEU A 45 12.13 2.65 -16.52
C LEU A 45 12.03 1.12 -16.56
N ASP A 46 10.99 0.59 -17.21
CA ASP A 46 10.81 -0.85 -17.36
C ASP A 46 11.83 -1.48 -18.32
N ARG A 47 12.29 -0.74 -19.34
CA ARG A 47 13.44 -1.13 -20.16
C ARG A 47 14.71 -1.24 -19.32
N LEU A 48 14.99 -0.25 -18.49
CA LEU A 48 16.16 -0.23 -17.61
C LEU A 48 16.13 -1.36 -16.58
N ARG A 49 14.97 -1.64 -15.99
CA ARG A 49 14.78 -2.79 -15.07
C ARG A 49 15.08 -4.12 -15.74
N ARG A 50 14.58 -4.34 -16.96
CA ARG A 50 14.87 -5.55 -17.75
C ARG A 50 16.36 -5.66 -18.09
N CYS A 51 17.00 -4.54 -18.43
CA CYS A 51 18.43 -4.51 -18.70
C CYS A 51 19.26 -4.85 -17.45
N ALA A 52 18.90 -4.29 -16.29
CA ALA A 52 19.55 -4.57 -15.01
C ALA A 52 19.40 -6.05 -14.61
N ALA A 53 18.20 -6.62 -14.74
CA ALA A 53 17.97 -8.05 -14.49
C ALA A 53 18.83 -8.93 -15.40
N THR A 54 18.95 -8.57 -16.69
CA THR A 54 19.80 -9.30 -17.65
C THR A 54 21.28 -9.22 -17.27
N GLN A 55 21.77 -8.05 -16.82
CA GLN A 55 23.14 -7.90 -16.36
C GLN A 55 23.41 -8.73 -15.11
N GLN A 56 22.49 -8.73 -14.14
CA GLN A 56 22.61 -9.52 -12.92
C GLN A 56 22.68 -11.02 -13.22
N SER A 57 21.79 -11.55 -14.08
CA SER A 57 21.85 -12.97 -14.47
C SER A 57 23.17 -13.33 -15.17
N ARG A 58 23.70 -12.41 -16.00
CA ARG A 58 25.00 -12.63 -16.67
C ARG A 58 26.16 -12.63 -15.69
N GLU A 59 26.10 -11.78 -14.66
CA GLU A 59 27.09 -11.76 -13.58
C GLU A 59 27.06 -13.06 -12.77
N GLU A 60 25.87 -13.53 -12.38
CA GLU A 60 25.68 -14.80 -11.69
C GLU A 60 26.20 -15.98 -12.52
N GLU A 61 25.92 -16.00 -13.83
CA GLU A 61 26.44 -17.02 -14.76
C GLU A 61 27.98 -16.96 -14.87
N LEU A 62 28.56 -15.76 -14.95
CA LEU A 62 30.02 -15.58 -14.97
C LEU A 62 30.66 -16.04 -13.66
N LEU A 63 30.07 -15.70 -12.51
CA LEU A 63 30.56 -16.15 -11.20
C LEU A 63 30.44 -17.66 -11.05
N ALA A 64 29.34 -18.27 -11.49
CA ALA A 64 29.16 -19.72 -11.50
C ALA A 64 30.18 -20.40 -12.41
N THR A 65 30.42 -19.85 -13.60
CA THR A 65 31.42 -20.34 -14.56
C THR A 65 32.83 -20.23 -13.98
N LEU A 66 33.18 -19.09 -13.38
CA LEU A 66 34.48 -18.88 -12.74
C LEU A 66 34.68 -19.81 -11.53
N GLY A 67 33.62 -20.09 -10.76
CA GLY A 67 33.65 -21.03 -9.64
C GLY A 67 33.95 -22.49 -10.03
N GLN A 68 33.75 -22.86 -11.30
CA GLN A 68 34.11 -24.20 -11.81
C GLN A 68 35.61 -24.34 -12.13
N TYR A 69 36.34 -23.24 -12.21
CA TYR A 69 37.78 -23.25 -12.47
C TYR A 69 38.55 -23.01 -11.16
N ASP A 70 39.36 -23.99 -10.72
CA ASP A 70 40.37 -23.72 -9.71
C ASP A 70 41.50 -22.90 -10.36
N LEU A 71 41.40 -21.59 -10.23
CA LEU A 71 42.37 -20.64 -10.81
C LEU A 71 43.79 -20.83 -10.26
N ARG A 72 43.96 -21.59 -9.16
CA ARG A 72 45.29 -21.89 -8.57
C ARG A 72 46.07 -22.92 -9.37
N ASP A 73 45.39 -23.78 -10.13
CA ASP A 73 46.02 -24.85 -10.91
C ASP A 73 46.46 -24.40 -12.31
N LYS A 74 46.09 -23.18 -12.73
CA LYS A 74 46.39 -22.63 -14.06
C LYS A 74 47.00 -21.22 -13.95
N PRO A 75 48.33 -21.11 -13.79
CA PRO A 75 48.99 -19.82 -13.55
C PRO A 75 48.76 -18.79 -14.67
N GLU A 76 48.51 -19.24 -15.90
CA GLU A 76 48.18 -18.36 -17.03
C GLU A 76 46.77 -17.72 -16.90
N LEU A 77 45.80 -18.45 -16.36
CA LEU A 77 44.45 -17.93 -16.08
C LEU A 77 44.45 -17.03 -14.85
N TRP A 78 45.29 -17.32 -13.86
CA TRP A 78 45.52 -16.44 -12.71
C TRP A 78 46.10 -15.09 -13.16
N ALA A 79 47.12 -15.11 -14.03
CA ALA A 79 47.71 -13.88 -14.57
C ALA A 79 46.70 -13.07 -15.41
N LEU A 80 45.88 -13.73 -16.23
CA LEU A 80 44.81 -13.08 -17.00
C LEU A 80 43.74 -12.49 -16.07
N GLY A 81 43.30 -13.23 -15.04
CA GLY A 81 42.35 -12.76 -14.04
C GLY A 81 42.87 -11.54 -13.28
N MET A 82 44.13 -11.56 -12.84
CA MET A 82 44.77 -10.42 -12.19
C MET A 82 44.97 -9.23 -13.13
N THR A 83 45.13 -9.46 -14.43
CA THR A 83 45.20 -8.39 -15.44
C THR A 83 43.83 -7.76 -15.68
N VAL A 84 42.76 -8.56 -15.70
CA VAL A 84 41.38 -8.05 -15.78
C VAL A 84 41.02 -7.29 -14.50
N VAL A 85 41.37 -7.80 -13.32
CA VAL A 85 41.22 -7.07 -12.04
C VAL A 85 42.03 -5.78 -12.06
N SER A 86 43.28 -5.78 -12.55
CA SER A 86 44.08 -4.54 -12.63
C SER A 86 43.57 -3.54 -13.68
N HIS A 87 42.88 -4.01 -14.72
CA HIS A 87 42.25 -3.16 -15.74
C HIS A 87 40.91 -2.59 -15.26
N LEU A 88 40.16 -3.35 -14.46
CA LEU A 88 39.00 -2.86 -13.70
C LEU A 88 39.44 -1.90 -12.58
N ASP A 89 40.65 -2.08 -12.03
CA ASP A 89 41.36 -1.19 -11.11
C ASP A 89 42.19 -0.08 -11.83
N GLY A 90 41.78 0.37 -13.03
CA GLY A 90 42.19 1.72 -13.50
C GLY A 90 41.95 2.75 -12.39
N PRO A 91 42.55 3.97 -12.41
CA PRO A 91 42.96 4.79 -11.23
C PRO A 91 41.92 5.08 -10.12
N HIS A 92 40.69 4.64 -10.25
CA HIS A 92 39.80 4.32 -9.13
C HIS A 92 40.22 3.01 -8.45
N ARG A 93 41.25 3.10 -7.61
CA ARG A 93 41.46 2.13 -6.52
C ARG A 93 40.10 1.85 -5.86
N PRO A 94 39.59 0.61 -5.85
CA PRO A 94 38.35 0.29 -5.15
C PRO A 94 38.56 0.62 -3.69
N ALA A 95 37.68 1.46 -3.15
CA ALA A 95 37.75 1.84 -1.76
C ALA A 95 37.69 0.56 -0.91
N THR A 96 38.67 0.39 -0.04
CA THR A 96 38.70 -0.73 0.89
C THR A 96 37.43 -0.71 1.75
N PRO A 97 36.96 -1.86 2.27
CA PRO A 97 35.80 -1.88 3.17
C PRO A 97 35.94 -0.87 4.32
N GLU A 98 37.14 -0.67 4.84
CA GLU A 98 37.48 0.31 5.88
C GLU A 98 37.32 1.78 5.41
N GLU A 99 37.58 2.07 4.13
CA GLU A 99 37.36 3.40 3.52
C GLU A 99 35.88 3.65 3.17
N LEU A 100 35.12 2.60 2.85
CA LEU A 100 33.68 2.69 2.55
C LEU A 100 32.81 2.73 3.80
N GLU A 101 33.23 2.08 4.88
CA GLU A 101 32.45 1.94 6.11
C GLU A 101 31.99 3.27 6.71
N PRO A 102 32.82 4.32 6.81
CA PRO A 102 32.38 5.61 7.31
C PRO A 102 31.30 6.25 6.42
N GLY A 103 31.45 6.15 5.10
CA GLY A 103 30.49 6.66 4.13
C GLY A 103 29.15 5.92 4.18
N LEU A 104 29.21 4.58 4.22
CA LEU A 104 28.02 3.72 4.34
C LEU A 104 27.30 3.93 5.67
N ARG A 105 28.03 4.00 6.80
CA ARG A 105 27.45 4.33 8.10
C ARG A 105 26.81 5.71 8.11
N GLY A 106 27.46 6.71 7.48
CA GLY A 106 26.91 8.05 7.31
C GLY A 106 25.61 8.04 6.51
N LEU A 107 25.58 7.34 5.38
CA LEU A 107 24.39 7.20 4.54
C LEU A 107 23.26 6.46 5.26
N ILE A 108 23.56 5.36 5.95
CA ILE A 108 22.56 4.63 6.76
C ILE A 108 22.01 5.54 7.86
N GLY A 109 22.85 6.34 8.52
CA GLY A 109 22.42 7.32 9.50
C GLY A 109 21.47 8.37 8.92
N GLN A 110 21.81 8.93 7.75
CA GLN A 110 20.96 9.88 7.04
C GLN A 110 19.62 9.26 6.62
N LEU A 111 19.63 8.02 6.11
CA LEU A 111 18.42 7.31 5.73
C LEU A 111 17.53 7.02 6.93
N ARG A 112 18.10 6.62 8.07
CA ARG A 112 17.35 6.42 9.31
C ARG A 112 16.73 7.71 9.83
N ALA A 113 17.50 8.80 9.87
CA ALA A 113 16.99 10.11 10.25
C ALA A 113 15.84 10.54 9.33
N ARG A 114 16.00 10.33 8.02
CA ARG A 114 14.96 10.65 7.04
C ARG A 114 13.71 9.79 7.18
N ASN A 115 13.86 8.49 7.48
CA ASN A 115 12.72 7.63 7.74
C ASN A 115 11.97 8.08 9.00
N ALA A 116 12.68 8.42 10.08
CA ALA A 116 12.05 8.94 11.30
C ALA A 116 11.27 10.25 11.05
N GLU A 117 11.79 11.16 10.23
CA GLU A 117 11.07 12.37 9.81
C GLU A 117 9.79 12.05 9.02
N LEU A 118 9.84 11.05 8.14
CA LEU A 118 8.68 10.65 7.32
C LEU A 118 7.63 9.92 8.16
N GLU A 119 8.04 9.06 9.08
CA GLU A 119 7.15 8.40 10.04
C GLU A 119 6.42 9.43 10.90
N ALA A 120 7.14 10.42 11.43
CA ALA A 120 6.53 11.51 12.21
C ALA A 120 5.50 12.30 11.38
N ALA A 121 5.84 12.65 10.12
CA ALA A 121 4.92 13.36 9.23
C ALA A 121 3.69 12.51 8.86
N ALA A 122 3.86 11.20 8.67
CA ALA A 122 2.76 10.29 8.39
C ALA A 122 1.80 10.16 9.60
N VAL A 123 2.34 10.11 10.82
CA VAL A 123 1.54 10.10 12.06
C VAL A 123 0.75 11.41 12.20
N GLU A 124 1.38 12.56 11.96
CA GLU A 124 0.69 13.86 12.00
C GLU A 124 -0.42 13.95 10.95
N ALA A 125 -0.14 13.51 9.72
CA ALA A 125 -1.12 13.46 8.64
C ALA A 125 -2.28 12.51 8.96
N ARG A 126 -2.00 11.34 9.56
CA ARG A 126 -3.02 10.39 10.01
C ARG A 126 -3.94 11.02 11.04
N ALA A 127 -3.38 11.65 12.07
CA ALA A 127 -4.16 12.31 13.12
C ALA A 127 -5.02 13.45 12.57
N ALA A 128 -4.47 14.29 11.69
CA ALA A 128 -5.21 15.39 11.07
C ALA A 128 -6.36 14.89 10.18
N LEU A 129 -6.12 13.83 9.40
CA LEU A 129 -7.14 13.24 8.54
C LEU A 129 -8.21 12.51 9.35
N ALA A 130 -7.84 11.82 10.43
CA ALA A 130 -8.78 11.20 11.35
C ALA A 130 -9.73 12.24 11.97
N ALA A 131 -9.19 13.36 12.43
CA ALA A 131 -9.99 14.47 12.96
C ALA A 131 -10.95 15.03 11.90
N LEU A 132 -10.48 15.25 10.67
CA LEU A 132 -11.32 15.68 9.56
C LEU A 132 -12.44 14.68 9.25
N CYS A 133 -12.13 13.38 9.23
CA CYS A 133 -13.10 12.32 8.99
C CYS A 133 -14.16 12.23 10.09
N PHE A 134 -13.80 12.57 11.32
CA PHE A 134 -14.73 12.62 12.45
C PHE A 134 -15.70 13.81 12.37
N ASP A 135 -15.23 14.97 11.91
CA ASP A 135 -16.03 16.19 11.83
C ASP A 135 -17.02 16.23 10.65
N LEU A 136 -16.89 15.32 9.68
CA LEU A 136 -17.73 15.26 8.47
C LEU A 136 -18.78 14.15 8.58
N ASP A 137 -20.05 14.48 8.27
CA ASP A 137 -21.14 13.49 8.21
C ASP A 137 -20.89 12.39 7.15
N ASP A 138 -20.22 12.76 6.04
CA ASP A 138 -19.73 11.84 5.02
C ASP A 138 -18.37 12.35 4.48
N PRO A 139 -17.24 11.83 5.00
CA PRO A 139 -15.91 12.21 4.53
C PRO A 139 -15.59 11.70 3.11
N GLY A 140 -16.40 10.79 2.57
CA GLY A 140 -16.23 10.19 1.26
C GLY A 140 -15.11 9.13 1.21
N THR A 141 -15.29 8.14 0.35
CA THR A 141 -14.40 6.96 0.22
C THR A 141 -12.92 7.29 -0.01
N THR A 142 -12.60 8.44 -0.61
CA THR A 142 -11.21 8.85 -0.86
C THR A 142 -10.48 9.26 0.42
N ALA A 143 -11.10 10.07 1.28
CA ALA A 143 -10.50 10.47 2.56
C ALA A 143 -10.27 9.25 3.46
N LEU A 144 -11.23 8.32 3.42
CA LEU A 144 -11.22 7.09 4.19
C LEU A 144 -10.15 6.11 3.70
N GLY A 145 -10.03 5.93 2.39
CA GLY A 145 -8.94 5.16 1.78
C GLY A 145 -7.56 5.76 2.11
N ALA A 146 -7.43 7.09 2.11
CA ALA A 146 -6.19 7.76 2.50
C ALA A 146 -5.86 7.55 3.99
N LEU A 147 -6.86 7.61 4.89
CA LEU A 147 -6.68 7.34 6.31
C LEU A 147 -6.22 5.90 6.54
N TYR A 148 -6.85 4.93 5.87
CA TYR A 148 -6.44 3.53 5.92
C TYR A 148 -4.98 3.33 5.49
N LEU A 149 -4.57 3.92 4.36
CA LEU A 149 -3.19 3.82 3.87
C LEU A 149 -2.18 4.45 4.84
N LEU A 150 -2.53 5.60 5.46
CA LEU A 150 -1.69 6.23 6.47
C LEU A 150 -1.58 5.36 7.74
N GLN A 151 -2.69 4.75 8.17
CA GLN A 151 -2.68 3.81 9.28
C GLN A 151 -1.75 2.61 9.01
N GLN A 152 -1.84 2.02 7.81
CA GLN A 152 -0.92 0.94 7.38
C GLN A 152 0.54 1.39 7.31
N ALA A 153 0.81 2.61 6.85
CA ALA A 153 2.18 3.16 6.77
C ALA A 153 2.77 3.49 8.16
N THR A 154 1.94 3.58 9.19
CA THR A 154 2.30 3.97 10.56
C THR A 154 2.09 2.83 11.56
N VAL A 155 2.05 1.58 11.09
CA VAL A 155 1.92 0.39 11.95
C VAL A 155 3.05 0.36 12.98
N GLY A 156 2.69 0.35 14.26
CA GLY A 156 3.61 0.37 15.39
C GLY A 156 3.90 1.76 15.97
N ALA A 157 3.42 2.85 15.34
CA ALA A 157 3.38 4.16 15.99
C ALA A 157 2.25 4.21 17.01
N ASP A 158 2.52 4.81 18.18
CA ASP A 158 1.51 4.99 19.22
C ASP A 158 0.31 5.81 18.69
N VAL A 159 -0.89 5.37 19.04
CA VAL A 159 -2.14 6.09 18.79
C VAL A 159 -2.12 7.38 19.62
N GLN A 160 -2.40 8.53 18.99
CA GLN A 160 -2.36 9.81 19.69
C GLN A 160 -3.57 9.96 20.63
N PRO A 161 -3.46 10.71 21.74
CA PRO A 161 -4.61 10.97 22.62
C PRO A 161 -5.76 11.65 21.84
N GLY A 162 -6.92 11.03 21.83
CA GLY A 162 -8.10 11.50 21.09
C GLY A 162 -8.25 10.93 19.68
N GLU A 163 -7.29 10.13 19.21
CA GLU A 163 -7.43 9.35 17.99
C GLU A 163 -8.30 8.12 18.29
N THR A 164 -9.54 8.14 17.80
CA THR A 164 -10.44 6.99 17.86
C THR A 164 -10.02 5.98 16.80
N THR A 165 -9.76 4.74 17.21
CA THR A 165 -9.61 3.63 16.27
C THR A 165 -10.89 3.54 15.43
N PRO A 166 -10.83 3.72 14.10
CA PRO A 166 -12.02 3.62 13.29
C PRO A 166 -12.54 2.17 13.31
N THR A 167 -13.83 2.00 13.55
CA THR A 167 -14.52 0.74 13.27
C THR A 167 -14.71 0.63 11.76
N VAL A 168 -14.25 -0.47 11.18
CA VAL A 168 -14.54 -0.79 9.77
C VAL A 168 -15.54 -1.94 9.73
N TYR A 169 -16.46 -1.92 8.78
CA TYR A 169 -17.48 -2.94 8.64
C TYR A 169 -17.12 -3.81 7.46
N ARG A 170 -17.03 -5.12 7.65
CA ARG A 170 -16.79 -6.08 6.58
C ARG A 170 -18.11 -6.68 6.13
N ALA A 171 -18.42 -6.53 4.85
CA ALA A 171 -19.51 -7.29 4.22
C ALA A 171 -18.97 -8.64 3.72
N SER A 172 -19.73 -9.71 3.94
CA SER A 172 -19.42 -11.04 3.43
C SER A 172 -20.67 -11.84 3.08
N HIS A 173 -20.54 -12.80 2.17
CA HIS A 173 -21.58 -13.77 1.80
C HIS A 173 -20.97 -15.18 1.77
N ASP A 174 -21.56 -16.14 2.47
CA ASP A 174 -21.06 -17.53 2.55
C ASP A 174 -19.54 -17.60 2.84
N SER A 175 -19.03 -16.80 3.78
CA SER A 175 -17.61 -16.60 4.14
C SER A 175 -16.72 -15.82 3.16
N ILE A 176 -17.22 -15.44 1.98
CA ILE A 176 -16.47 -14.64 0.99
C ILE A 176 -16.58 -13.16 1.35
N ALA A 177 -15.44 -12.50 1.60
CA ALA A 177 -15.40 -11.06 1.84
C ALA A 177 -15.71 -10.28 0.54
N MET A 178 -16.72 -9.41 0.59
CA MET A 178 -17.16 -8.61 -0.55
C MET A 178 -16.57 -7.19 -0.53
N GLY A 179 -16.29 -6.66 0.66
CA GLY A 179 -15.69 -5.35 0.81
C GLY A 179 -15.55 -4.90 2.27
N LEU A 180 -14.85 -3.79 2.46
CA LEU A 180 -14.73 -3.07 3.72
C LEU A 180 -15.38 -1.69 3.59
N TYR A 181 -16.15 -1.31 4.60
CA TYR A 181 -16.94 -0.09 4.66
C TYR A 181 -16.68 0.63 5.97
N LEU A 182 -17.06 1.90 6.05
CA LEU A 182 -16.90 2.66 7.28
C LEU A 182 -18.17 2.82 8.11
N THR A 183 -19.30 2.50 7.51
CA THR A 183 -20.57 2.50 8.22
C THR A 183 -21.24 1.15 7.98
N ALA A 184 -21.95 0.67 9.00
CA ALA A 184 -22.81 -0.50 8.85
C ALA A 184 -23.81 -0.29 7.72
N ALA A 185 -24.40 0.92 7.63
CA ALA A 185 -25.38 1.26 6.59
C ALA A 185 -24.84 1.07 5.17
N ALA A 186 -23.62 1.55 4.87
CA ALA A 186 -23.03 1.39 3.54
C ALA A 186 -22.69 -0.08 3.22
N ALA A 187 -22.27 -0.86 4.23
CA ALA A 187 -22.06 -2.30 4.07
C ALA A 187 -23.38 -3.03 3.78
N ARG A 188 -24.43 -2.69 4.53
CA ARG A 188 -25.77 -3.26 4.40
C ARG A 188 -26.39 -2.93 3.04
N GLU A 189 -26.30 -1.68 2.60
CA GLU A 189 -26.78 -1.23 1.28
C GLU A 189 -26.10 -1.99 0.12
N HIS A 190 -24.80 -2.28 0.22
CA HIS A 190 -24.11 -3.10 -0.78
C HIS A 190 -24.68 -4.52 -0.79
N CYS A 191 -24.81 -5.17 0.37
CA CYS A 191 -25.37 -6.52 0.48
C CYS A 191 -26.80 -6.58 -0.08
N GLU A 192 -27.65 -5.62 0.26
CA GLU A 192 -29.03 -5.52 -0.25
C GLU A 192 -29.07 -5.32 -1.77
N THR A 193 -28.16 -4.52 -2.32
CA THR A 193 -28.05 -4.31 -3.77
C THR A 193 -27.69 -5.61 -4.50
N GLU A 194 -26.68 -6.32 -4.00
CA GLU A 194 -26.23 -7.58 -4.58
C GLU A 194 -27.30 -8.67 -4.47
N GLU A 195 -27.93 -8.80 -3.31
CA GLU A 195 -28.98 -9.81 -3.11
C GLU A 195 -30.29 -9.45 -3.84
N GLY A 196 -30.56 -8.16 -4.02
CA GLY A 196 -31.64 -7.68 -4.88
C GLY A 196 -31.60 -8.22 -6.30
N HIS A 197 -30.41 -8.57 -6.81
CA HIS A 197 -30.27 -9.24 -8.11
C HIS A 197 -30.79 -10.68 -8.10
N THR A 198 -30.59 -11.42 -7.01
CA THR A 198 -31.13 -12.78 -6.81
C THR A 198 -32.65 -12.77 -6.78
N TRP A 199 -33.24 -11.76 -6.13
CA TRP A 199 -34.69 -11.65 -5.93
C TRP A 199 -35.43 -10.79 -6.96
N ALA A 200 -34.76 -10.41 -8.06
CA ALA A 200 -35.32 -9.50 -9.06
C ALA A 200 -36.63 -10.00 -9.72
N THR A 201 -36.93 -11.30 -9.67
CA THR A 201 -38.17 -11.90 -10.18
C THR A 201 -39.26 -12.10 -9.15
N SER A 202 -38.96 -11.90 -7.87
CA SER A 202 -39.90 -12.11 -6.77
C SER A 202 -40.77 -10.87 -6.55
N GLU A 203 -42.00 -11.07 -6.11
CA GLU A 203 -42.91 -9.97 -5.81
C GLU A 203 -42.49 -9.31 -4.47
N ASP A 204 -41.98 -8.08 -4.57
CA ASP A 204 -41.71 -7.16 -3.44
C ASP A 204 -40.84 -7.75 -2.31
N PRO A 205 -39.58 -8.15 -2.59
CA PRO A 205 -38.67 -8.60 -1.55
C PRO A 205 -38.38 -7.47 -0.57
N SER A 206 -38.46 -7.76 0.73
CA SER A 206 -38.08 -6.84 1.81
C SER A 206 -36.89 -7.40 2.57
N PHE A 207 -35.85 -6.59 2.73
CA PHE A 207 -34.63 -6.95 3.46
C PHE A 207 -34.69 -6.39 4.88
N ASP A 208 -34.28 -7.21 5.85
CA ASP A 208 -34.13 -6.80 7.25
C ASP A 208 -32.78 -7.28 7.79
N TRP A 209 -32.30 -6.64 8.86
CA TRP A 209 -31.02 -6.94 9.49
C TRP A 209 -31.21 -7.28 10.96
N ILE A 210 -30.78 -8.48 11.33
CA ILE A 210 -30.77 -8.95 12.72
C ILE A 210 -29.36 -8.78 13.25
N GLU A 211 -29.17 -7.83 14.16
CA GLU A 211 -27.88 -7.56 14.80
C GLU A 211 -27.78 -8.32 16.14
N ASP A 212 -26.74 -9.13 16.28
CA ASP A 212 -26.38 -9.75 17.56
C ASP A 212 -25.55 -8.76 18.40
N GLU A 213 -26.09 -8.37 19.55
CA GLU A 213 -25.46 -7.43 20.47
C GLU A 213 -24.17 -8.01 21.11
N GLU A 214 -23.98 -9.34 21.11
CA GLU A 214 -22.82 -9.99 21.75
C GLU A 214 -21.54 -9.86 20.92
N ASP A 215 -21.63 -9.96 19.60
CA ASP A 215 -20.46 -9.95 18.69
C ASP A 215 -20.47 -8.80 17.66
N GLY A 216 -21.55 -8.01 17.60
CA GLY A 216 -21.69 -6.91 16.65
C GLY A 216 -21.82 -7.37 15.19
N VAL A 217 -22.26 -8.62 14.99
CA VAL A 217 -22.53 -9.20 13.68
C VAL A 217 -23.99 -8.95 13.32
N ALA A 218 -24.22 -8.39 12.13
CA ALA A 218 -25.55 -8.21 11.56
C ALA A 218 -25.76 -9.19 10.40
N GLU A 219 -26.79 -10.04 10.51
CA GLU A 219 -27.19 -10.99 9.49
C GLU A 219 -28.41 -10.48 8.72
N MET A 220 -28.40 -10.62 7.38
CA MET A 220 -29.51 -10.16 6.53
C MET A 220 -30.52 -11.27 6.30
N THR A 221 -31.80 -10.96 6.52
CA THR A 221 -32.93 -11.79 6.13
C THR A 221 -33.72 -11.14 4.99
N VAL A 222 -34.41 -11.95 4.20
CA VAL A 222 -35.30 -11.48 3.14
C VAL A 222 -36.69 -12.09 3.35
N SER A 223 -37.72 -11.25 3.31
CA SER A 223 -39.12 -11.66 3.41
C SER A 223 -39.80 -11.53 2.05
N VAL A 224 -40.40 -12.62 1.56
CA VAL A 224 -41.16 -12.69 0.29
C VAL A 224 -42.47 -13.42 0.53
N GLY A 225 -43.60 -12.78 0.21
CA GLY A 225 -44.92 -13.38 0.42
C GLY A 225 -45.25 -13.67 1.90
N GLY A 226 -44.55 -13.03 2.84
CA GLY A 226 -44.69 -13.25 4.28
C GLY A 226 -43.86 -14.42 4.85
N GLU A 227 -43.04 -15.07 4.03
CA GLU A 227 -42.04 -16.06 4.49
C GLU A 227 -40.66 -15.41 4.57
N GLU A 228 -39.95 -15.62 5.68
CA GLU A 228 -38.60 -15.11 5.93
C GLU A 228 -37.54 -16.18 5.55
N HIS A 229 -36.49 -15.74 4.86
CA HIS A 229 -35.36 -16.56 4.45
C HIS A 229 -34.04 -15.91 4.88
N LEU A 230 -33.08 -16.74 5.30
CA LEU A 230 -31.70 -16.31 5.54
C LEU A 230 -31.00 -16.15 4.18
N THR A 231 -30.27 -15.04 4.02
CA THR A 231 -29.53 -14.73 2.78
C THR A 231 -28.05 -15.09 2.87
N ASN A 232 -27.56 -15.45 4.07
CA ASN A 232 -26.14 -15.65 4.40
C ASN A 232 -25.24 -14.42 4.19
N TYR A 233 -25.80 -13.23 3.94
CA TYR A 233 -25.04 -11.99 4.01
C TYR A 233 -24.86 -11.57 5.46
N VAL A 234 -23.62 -11.17 5.76
CA VAL A 234 -23.19 -10.79 7.10
C VAL A 234 -22.39 -9.50 7.02
N VAL A 235 -22.70 -8.57 7.92
CA VAL A 235 -21.91 -7.35 8.16
C VAL A 235 -21.31 -7.44 9.55
N THR A 236 -19.98 -7.53 9.62
CA THR A 236 -19.24 -7.61 10.89
C THR A 236 -18.55 -6.29 11.18
N ALA A 237 -18.75 -5.73 12.37
CA ALA A 237 -17.92 -4.64 12.87
C ALA A 237 -16.52 -5.17 13.22
N LEU A 238 -15.49 -4.60 12.60
CA LEU A 238 -14.10 -4.91 12.86
C LEU A 238 -13.47 -3.70 13.56
N GLU A 239 -13.00 -3.92 14.79
CA GLU A 239 -12.09 -2.97 15.42
C GLU A 239 -10.74 -3.09 14.71
N VAL A 240 -10.26 -2.01 14.08
CA VAL A 240 -8.94 -2.00 13.44
C VAL A 240 -7.87 -1.90 14.52
N SER A 241 -7.67 -2.98 15.26
CA SER A 241 -6.55 -3.06 16.21
C SER A 241 -5.25 -3.00 15.39
N ALA A 242 -4.35 -2.09 15.75
CA ALA A 242 -3.05 -1.94 15.09
C ALA A 242 -2.12 -3.15 15.33
N ALA A 243 -2.55 -4.13 16.13
CA ALA A 243 -1.83 -5.39 16.31
C ALA A 243 -2.20 -6.36 15.19
N TYR A 244 -1.17 -6.92 14.55
CA TYR A 244 -1.32 -7.99 13.56
C TYR A 244 -2.11 -9.17 14.15
N ASP A 245 -3.27 -9.48 13.55
CA ASP A 245 -4.09 -10.64 13.87
C ASP A 245 -3.60 -11.85 13.05
N ARG A 246 -2.91 -12.77 13.71
CA ARG A 246 -2.42 -14.01 13.08
C ARG A 246 -3.53 -15.00 12.75
N GLU A 247 -4.68 -14.92 13.41
CA GLU A 247 -5.77 -15.88 13.22
C GLU A 247 -6.55 -15.59 11.94
N ALA A 248 -6.55 -14.34 11.48
CA ALA A 248 -7.17 -13.94 10.22
C ALA A 248 -6.45 -14.50 8.96
N ASP A 249 -5.18 -14.91 9.07
CA ASP A 249 -4.40 -15.52 7.98
C ASP A 249 -4.49 -17.07 7.94
N ALA A 250 -5.16 -17.70 8.91
CA ALA A 250 -5.23 -19.14 9.10
C ALA A 250 -6.52 -19.76 8.50
#